data_AF-E6Q0M8-F1
#
_entry.id   AF-E6Q0M8-F1
#
_cell.length_a   1.000
_cell.length_b   1.000
_cell.length_c   1.000
_cell.angle_alpha   90.00
_cell.angle_beta   90.00
_cell.angle_gamma   90.00
#
_symmetry.space_group_name_H-M   'P 1'
#
loop_
_entity.id
_entity.type
_entity.pdbx_description
1 polymer ?
#
loop_
_entity_poly.entity_id
_entity_poly.type
_entity_poly.pdbx_seq_one_letter_code
_entity_poly.pdbx_strand_id
1 'polypeptide(L)'
;MAHSFPLLPHLFSGKLWGAMVITFIVQGVTIGAYAARLAGVQTKRIATSISLFNLFVTTGRLANLFSAFFIGPLSDTAGHAVVHFHNDPTTRALWQHTFELQLRLIVLAGTFGMIVFSLFLPMFAYLFRRGVASFEARGSVPHAVARLLHPRIFFEVLRAEHLPTLAQLRAFKWRQLPRRMLIFNILVMAVYAIGVQGAFLASVLDPAVSRTAISLSGVVNGIGTIAFTLFVDPTSSMITDQAIHGKRSIDEVRSMVFYLSLTAILGTILSQLLFVPAALLIEEVARLAVHVHF
;
A
#
# COMPACT_ATOMS: atom_id res chain seq x y z
N MET A 1 -7.17 36.68 14.11
CA MET A 1 -6.72 36.94 12.73
C MET A 1 -7.64 36.18 11.80
N ALA A 2 -8.53 36.90 11.10
CA ALA A 2 -9.39 36.30 10.08
C ALA A 2 -8.50 35.87 8.92
N HIS A 3 -8.17 34.58 8.84
CA HIS A 3 -7.64 34.02 7.59
C HIS A 3 -8.77 34.11 6.57
N SER A 4 -8.66 35.06 5.65
CA SER A 4 -9.47 35.08 4.44
C SER A 4 -9.27 33.73 3.74
N PHE A 5 -10.30 32.87 3.78
CA PHE A 5 -10.27 31.65 3.00
C PHE A 5 -10.19 32.06 1.52
N PRO A 6 -9.20 31.55 0.77
CA PRO A 6 -9.13 31.85 -0.65
C PRO A 6 -10.40 31.35 -1.33
N LEU A 7 -10.93 32.12 -2.28
CA LEU A 7 -12.10 31.72 -3.07
C LEU A 7 -11.83 30.45 -3.90
N LEU A 8 -10.56 30.19 -4.23
CA LEU A 8 -10.15 29.02 -4.99
C LEU A 8 -9.25 28.10 -4.16
N PRO A 9 -9.53 26.79 -4.11
CA PRO A 9 -8.66 25.84 -3.48
C PRO A 9 -7.36 25.66 -4.28
N HIS A 10 -6.22 25.60 -3.59
CA HIS A 10 -4.94 25.27 -4.23
C HIS A 10 -4.82 23.76 -4.42
N LEU A 11 -4.74 23.31 -5.67
CA LEU A 11 -4.51 21.91 -6.01
C LEU A 11 -3.18 21.40 -5.43
N PHE A 12 -2.09 22.16 -5.61
CA PHE A 12 -0.76 21.78 -5.16
C PHE A 12 -0.39 22.48 -3.84
N SER A 13 0.08 21.70 -2.88
CA SER A 13 0.58 22.15 -1.58
C SER A 13 1.82 21.35 -1.22
N GLY A 14 2.75 21.93 -0.45
CA GLY A 14 3.90 21.19 0.09
C GLY A 14 3.47 19.97 0.91
N LYS A 15 2.29 20.03 1.53
CA LYS A 15 1.69 18.90 2.26
C LYS A 15 1.27 17.76 1.33
N LEU A 16 0.71 18.09 0.15
CA LEU A 16 0.36 17.10 -0.88
C LEU A 16 1.60 16.37 -1.36
N TRP A 17 2.69 17.10 -1.65
CA TRP A 17 3.96 16.48 -2.03
C TRP A 17 4.50 15.54 -0.96
N GLY A 18 4.45 15.96 0.31
CA GLY A 18 4.80 15.10 1.44
C GLY A 18 3.97 13.81 1.48
N ALA A 19 2.64 13.91 1.35
CA ALA A 19 1.73 12.77 1.28
C ALA A 19 2.02 11.84 0.09
N MET A 20 2.32 12.40 -1.09
CA MET A 20 2.64 11.63 -2.28
C MET A 20 3.95 10.86 -2.13
N VAL A 21 5.01 11.51 -1.61
CA VAL A 21 6.33 10.88 -1.43
C VAL A 21 6.27 9.74 -0.42
N ILE A 22 5.62 9.97 0.73
CA ILE A 22 5.53 8.92 1.74
C ILE A 22 4.67 7.74 1.25
N THR A 23 3.56 8.01 0.56
CA THR A 23 2.70 6.97 -0.02
C THR A 23 3.44 6.19 -1.12
N PHE A 24 4.22 6.88 -1.96
CA PHE A 24 5.09 6.26 -2.96
C PHE A 24 6.07 5.27 -2.30
N ILE A 25 6.76 5.69 -1.24
CA ILE A 25 7.75 4.85 -0.53
C ILE A 25 7.05 3.68 0.17
N VAL A 26 5.97 3.94 0.91
CA VAL A 26 5.23 2.92 1.67
C VAL A 26 4.71 1.82 0.74
N GLN A 27 4.04 2.20 -0.35
CA GLN A 27 3.48 1.24 -1.30
C GLN A 27 4.59 0.50 -2.06
N GLY A 28 5.71 1.18 -2.34
CA GLY A 28 6.91 0.57 -2.88
C GLY A 28 7.52 -0.49 -1.94
N VAL A 29 7.65 -0.19 -0.65
CA VAL A 29 8.17 -1.14 0.35
C VAL A 29 7.24 -2.34 0.49
N THR A 30 5.92 -2.12 0.49
CA THR A 30 4.93 -3.20 0.52
C THR A 30 5.08 -4.16 -0.66
N ILE A 31 5.29 -3.64 -1.88
CA ILE A 31 5.50 -4.51 -3.06
C ILE A 31 6.85 -5.24 -2.99
N GLY A 32 7.90 -4.54 -2.53
CA GLY A 32 9.23 -5.12 -2.36
C GLY A 32 9.23 -6.30 -1.38
N ALA A 33 8.39 -6.23 -0.34
CA ALA A 33 8.26 -7.29 0.66
C ALA A 33 7.86 -8.65 0.05
N TYR A 34 7.13 -8.70 -1.08
CA TYR A 34 6.80 -9.97 -1.74
C TYR A 34 8.02 -10.80 -2.15
N ALA A 35 9.15 -10.15 -2.41
CA ALA A 35 10.40 -10.82 -2.73
C ALA A 35 10.96 -11.67 -1.56
N ALA A 36 10.52 -11.43 -0.31
CA ALA A 36 10.91 -12.21 0.85
C ALA A 36 10.54 -13.70 0.70
N ARG A 37 9.40 -14.02 0.07
CA ARG A 37 8.98 -15.41 -0.18
C ARG A 37 9.96 -16.12 -1.11
N LEU A 38 10.38 -15.44 -2.17
CA LEU A 38 11.38 -15.98 -3.10
C LEU A 38 12.73 -16.22 -2.40
N ALA A 39 13.18 -15.27 -1.58
CA ALA A 39 14.40 -15.42 -0.80
C ALA A 39 14.32 -16.60 0.19
N GLY A 40 13.15 -16.83 0.81
CA GLY A 40 12.94 -17.95 1.72
C GLY A 40 13.08 -19.32 1.05
N VAL A 41 12.57 -19.46 -0.17
CA VAL A 41 12.73 -20.69 -0.96
C VAL A 41 14.18 -20.89 -1.39
N GLN A 42 14.84 -19.84 -1.88
CA GLN A 42 16.24 -19.92 -2.32
C GLN A 42 17.22 -20.23 -1.18
N THR A 43 16.94 -19.74 0.03
CA THR A 43 17.78 -19.98 1.22
C THR A 43 17.37 -21.22 2.02
N LYS A 44 16.21 -21.83 1.71
CA LYS A 44 15.56 -22.88 2.52
C LYS A 44 15.29 -22.44 3.98
N ARG A 45 15.13 -21.13 4.22
CA ARG A 45 14.85 -20.53 5.54
C ARG A 45 13.55 -19.75 5.52
N ILE A 46 12.42 -20.47 5.53
CA ILE A 46 11.08 -19.87 5.50
C ILE A 46 10.85 -18.98 6.71
N ALA A 47 11.07 -19.50 7.93
CA ALA A 47 10.75 -18.78 9.16
C ALA A 47 11.50 -17.43 9.25
N THR A 48 12.80 -17.43 8.95
CA THR A 48 13.60 -16.19 8.90
C THR A 48 13.08 -15.21 7.86
N SER A 49 12.71 -15.70 6.69
CA SER A 49 12.19 -14.86 5.60
C SER A 49 10.81 -14.29 5.91
N ILE A 50 9.94 -15.05 6.61
CA ILE A 50 8.66 -14.57 7.13
C ILE A 50 8.88 -13.49 8.18
N SER A 51 9.85 -13.67 9.09
CA SER A 51 10.19 -12.63 10.08
C SER A 51 10.66 -11.34 9.42
N LEU A 52 11.50 -11.43 8.38
CA LEU A 52 11.91 -10.27 7.60
C LEU A 52 10.74 -9.65 6.84
N PHE A 53 9.88 -10.44 6.21
CA PHE A 53 8.66 -9.97 5.55
C PHE A 53 7.78 -9.18 6.51
N ASN A 54 7.48 -9.76 7.69
CA ASN A 54 6.66 -9.13 8.71
C ASN A 54 7.27 -7.84 9.22
N LEU A 55 8.60 -7.79 9.40
CA LEU A 55 9.28 -6.56 9.76
C LEU A 55 9.06 -5.47 8.70
N PHE A 56 9.31 -5.76 7.43
CA PHE A 56 9.15 -4.79 6.35
C PHE A 56 7.70 -4.30 6.21
N VAL A 57 6.72 -5.21 6.24
CA VAL A 57 5.29 -4.86 6.16
C VAL A 57 4.85 -4.05 7.38
N THR A 58 5.30 -4.41 8.58
CA THR A 58 4.95 -3.68 9.81
C THR A 58 5.56 -2.29 9.82
N THR A 59 6.83 -2.15 9.42
CA THR A 59 7.47 -0.85 9.23
C THR A 59 6.74 -0.02 8.17
N GLY A 60 6.31 -0.64 7.07
CA GLY A 60 5.49 0.01 6.04
C GLY A 60 4.15 0.52 6.58
N ARG A 61 3.46 -0.29 7.41
CA ARG A 61 2.21 0.12 8.08
C ARG A 61 2.43 1.31 9.02
N LEU A 62 3.51 1.28 9.82
CA LEU A 62 3.87 2.41 10.68
C LEU A 62 4.16 3.66 9.85
N ALA A 63 4.94 3.54 8.77
CA ALA A 63 5.22 4.65 7.85
C ALA A 63 3.94 5.18 7.19
N ASN A 64 2.95 4.33 6.90
CA ASN A 64 1.66 4.76 6.38
C ASN A 64 0.87 5.64 7.37
N LEU A 65 1.03 5.43 8.69
CA LEU A 65 0.41 6.30 9.69
C LEU A 65 1.00 7.71 9.63
N PHE A 66 2.28 7.86 9.25
CA PHE A 66 2.88 9.17 9.05
C PHE A 66 2.24 9.94 7.89
N SER A 67 1.62 9.26 6.91
CA SER A 67 0.85 9.91 5.84
C SER A 67 -0.28 10.78 6.39
N ALA A 68 -0.86 10.43 7.54
CA ALA A 68 -1.92 11.20 8.18
C ALA A 68 -1.47 12.60 8.61
N PHE A 69 -0.19 12.82 8.93
CA PHE A 69 0.34 14.16 9.27
C PHE A 69 0.29 15.13 8.08
N PHE A 70 0.28 14.60 6.86
CA PHE A 70 0.19 15.39 5.63
C PHE A 70 -1.26 15.52 5.15
N ILE A 71 -2.03 14.43 5.20
CA ILE A 71 -3.43 14.40 4.76
C ILE A 71 -4.36 15.13 5.73
N GLY A 72 -4.14 14.99 7.04
CA GLY A 72 -4.97 15.61 8.08
C GLY A 72 -5.15 17.11 7.88
N PRO A 73 -4.06 17.91 7.79
CA PRO A 73 -4.21 19.35 7.58
C PRO A 73 -4.81 19.75 6.22
N LEU A 74 -4.71 18.88 5.19
CA LEU A 74 -5.42 19.09 3.92
C LEU A 74 -6.94 18.90 4.12
N SER A 75 -7.30 17.84 4.84
CA SER A 75 -8.68 17.54 5.24
C SER A 75 -9.28 18.64 6.11
N ASP A 76 -8.54 19.15 7.10
CA ASP A 76 -9.00 20.24 7.97
C ASP A 76 -9.27 21.50 7.15
N THR A 77 -8.37 21.86 6.24
CA THR A 77 -8.53 23.04 5.37
C THR A 77 -9.77 22.90 4.49
N ALA A 78 -9.95 21.74 3.86
CA ALA A 78 -11.11 21.47 3.01
C ALA A 78 -12.42 21.44 3.82
N GLY A 79 -12.43 20.78 4.99
CA GLY A 79 -13.58 20.72 5.88
C GLY A 79 -14.00 22.09 6.40
N HIS A 80 -13.05 22.91 6.85
CA HIS A 80 -13.34 24.29 7.27
C HIS A 80 -13.90 25.14 6.14
N ALA A 81 -13.39 25.00 4.91
CA ALA A 81 -13.94 25.69 3.75
C ALA A 81 -15.38 25.23 3.43
N VAL A 82 -15.65 23.92 3.47
CA VAL A 82 -16.98 23.35 3.25
C VAL A 82 -18.00 23.87 4.27
N VAL A 83 -17.60 24.02 5.54
CA VAL A 83 -18.45 24.61 6.59
C VAL A 83 -18.62 26.12 6.40
N HIS A 84 -17.56 26.84 6.04
CA HIS A 84 -17.61 28.29 5.86
C HIS A 84 -18.52 28.70 4.70
N PHE A 85 -18.44 27.99 3.57
CA PHE A 85 -19.23 28.24 2.38
C PHE A 85 -20.55 27.43 2.36
N HIS A 86 -21.15 27.14 3.53
CA HIS A 86 -22.37 26.32 3.59
C HIS A 86 -23.55 26.90 2.80
N ASN A 87 -23.60 28.23 2.62
CA ASN A 87 -24.63 28.93 1.85
C ASN A 87 -24.36 28.96 0.34
N ASP A 88 -23.15 28.61 -0.10
CA ASP A 88 -22.76 28.58 -1.52
C ASP A 88 -22.46 27.14 -1.96
N PRO A 89 -23.45 26.43 -2.53
CA PRO A 89 -23.29 25.04 -2.93
C PRO A 89 -22.23 24.85 -4.03
N THR A 90 -21.97 25.89 -4.84
CA THR A 90 -20.99 25.79 -5.94
C THR A 90 -19.56 25.78 -5.40
N THR A 91 -19.26 26.69 -4.48
CA THR A 91 -17.95 26.75 -3.81
C THR A 91 -17.74 25.51 -2.94
N ARG A 92 -18.78 25.03 -2.24
CA ARG A 92 -18.71 23.79 -1.45
C ARG A 92 -18.30 22.58 -2.30
N ALA A 93 -18.96 22.39 -3.44
CA ALA A 93 -18.66 21.29 -4.36
C ALA A 93 -17.24 21.40 -4.94
N LEU A 94 -16.78 22.63 -5.22
CA LEU A 94 -15.43 22.87 -5.71
C LEU A 94 -14.35 22.45 -4.70
N TRP A 95 -14.52 22.77 -3.42
CA TRP A 95 -13.60 22.35 -2.36
C TRP A 95 -13.58 20.84 -2.16
N GLN A 96 -14.76 20.19 -2.17
CA GLN A 96 -14.88 18.74 -2.08
C GLN A 96 -14.19 18.04 -3.26
N HIS A 97 -14.46 18.47 -4.48
CA HIS A 97 -13.84 17.92 -5.68
C HIS A 97 -12.32 18.16 -5.73
N THR A 98 -11.86 19.33 -5.28
CA THR A 98 -10.41 19.61 -5.24
C THR A 98 -9.69 18.73 -4.24
N PHE A 99 -10.28 18.49 -3.07
CA PHE A 99 -9.74 17.56 -2.09
C PHE A 99 -9.78 16.12 -2.59
N GLU A 100 -10.85 15.71 -3.28
CA GLU A 100 -10.92 14.41 -3.97
C GLU A 100 -9.73 14.23 -4.93
N LEU A 101 -9.45 15.23 -5.78
CA LEU A 101 -8.32 15.19 -6.72
C LEU A 101 -6.97 15.05 -5.98
N GLN A 102 -6.77 15.79 -4.89
CA GLN A 102 -5.56 15.66 -4.06
C GLN A 102 -5.37 14.23 -3.55
N LEU A 103 -6.45 13.61 -3.04
CA LEU A 103 -6.40 12.23 -2.56
C LEU A 103 -6.16 11.22 -3.70
N ARG A 104 -6.77 11.41 -4.87
CA ARG A 104 -6.51 10.58 -6.06
C ARG A 104 -5.05 10.64 -6.50
N LEU A 105 -4.43 11.83 -6.47
CA LEU A 105 -3.01 12.01 -6.76
C LEU A 105 -2.12 11.28 -5.74
N ILE A 106 -2.49 11.28 -4.46
CA ILE A 106 -1.79 10.51 -3.42
C ILE A 106 -1.86 9.00 -3.72
N VAL A 107 -3.05 8.49 -4.05
CA VAL A 107 -3.23 7.07 -4.42
C VAL A 107 -2.43 6.74 -5.68
N LEU A 108 -2.43 7.62 -6.69
CA LEU A 108 -1.67 7.46 -7.94
C LEU A 108 -0.16 7.45 -7.69
N ALA A 109 0.35 8.29 -6.78
CA ALA A 109 1.74 8.25 -6.34
C ALA A 109 2.08 6.89 -5.71
N GLY A 110 1.16 6.30 -4.94
CA GLY A 110 1.28 4.93 -4.45
C GLY A 110 1.38 3.88 -5.56
N THR A 111 0.51 3.94 -6.57
CA THR A 111 0.57 3.07 -7.75
C THR A 111 1.91 3.19 -8.47
N PHE A 112 2.41 4.42 -8.66
CA PHE A 112 3.71 4.66 -9.26
C PHE A 112 4.84 4.06 -8.40
N GLY A 113 4.75 4.19 -7.07
CA GLY A 113 5.66 3.53 -6.12
C GLY A 113 5.71 2.01 -6.30
N MET A 114 4.54 1.37 -6.42
CA MET A 114 4.46 -0.07 -6.68
C MET A 114 5.06 -0.46 -8.02
N ILE A 115 4.82 0.31 -9.08
CA ILE A 115 5.40 0.06 -10.41
C ILE A 115 6.92 0.13 -10.33
N VAL A 116 7.46 1.23 -9.80
CA VAL A 116 8.91 1.46 -9.69
C VAL A 116 9.56 0.35 -8.87
N PHE A 117 9.04 0.06 -7.68
CA PHE A 117 9.63 -0.96 -6.79
C PHE A 117 9.40 -2.39 -7.31
N SER A 118 8.34 -2.65 -8.08
CA SER A 118 8.14 -3.94 -8.74
C SER A 118 9.24 -4.22 -9.78
N LEU A 119 9.78 -3.19 -10.44
CA LEU A 119 10.93 -3.36 -11.34
C LEU A 119 12.20 -3.77 -10.57
N PHE A 120 12.30 -3.35 -9.30
CA PHE A 120 13.41 -3.69 -8.41
C PHE A 120 13.18 -4.96 -7.58
N LEU A 121 12.17 -5.79 -7.88
CA LEU A 121 11.92 -7.05 -7.15
C LEU A 121 13.13 -7.98 -7.03
N PRO A 122 13.99 -8.17 -8.06
CA PRO A 122 15.20 -8.98 -7.91
C PRO A 122 16.18 -8.40 -6.89
N MET A 123 16.32 -7.07 -6.85
CA MET A 123 17.11 -6.39 -5.82
C MET A 123 16.53 -6.68 -4.44
N PHE A 124 15.21 -6.57 -4.25
CA PHE A 124 14.58 -6.94 -2.97
C PHE A 124 14.84 -8.41 -2.60
N ALA A 125 14.73 -9.34 -3.55
CA ALA A 125 15.02 -10.75 -3.30
C ALA A 125 16.47 -10.96 -2.85
N TYR A 126 17.42 -10.27 -3.48
CA TYR A 126 18.81 -10.25 -3.08
C TYR A 126 19.00 -9.69 -1.67
N LEU A 127 18.38 -8.55 -1.35
CA LEU A 127 18.44 -7.92 -0.04
C LEU A 127 17.90 -8.85 1.05
N PHE A 128 16.77 -9.52 0.79
CA PHE A 128 16.21 -10.51 1.70
C PHE A 128 17.15 -11.71 1.87
N ARG A 129 17.73 -12.26 0.81
CA ARG A 129 18.71 -13.37 0.90
C ARG A 129 19.90 -12.98 1.77
N ARG A 130 20.46 -11.79 1.58
CA ARG A 130 21.56 -11.27 2.39
C ARG A 130 21.12 -10.97 3.83
N GLY A 131 19.88 -10.51 4.02
CA GLY A 131 19.25 -10.34 5.32
C GLY A 131 19.14 -11.65 6.10
N VAL A 132 18.67 -12.71 5.45
CA VAL A 132 18.60 -14.07 6.01
C VAL A 132 20.00 -14.54 6.42
N ALA A 133 20.99 -14.48 5.52
CA ALA A 133 22.35 -14.91 5.82
C ALA A 133 22.99 -14.09 6.96
N SER A 134 22.74 -12.78 7.00
CA SER A 134 23.22 -11.91 8.09
C SER A 134 22.53 -12.22 9.42
N PHE A 135 21.26 -12.61 9.41
CA PHE A 135 20.54 -13.00 10.60
C PHE A 135 21.08 -14.31 11.17
N GLU A 136 21.33 -15.31 10.32
CA GLU A 136 21.92 -16.59 10.74
C GLU A 136 23.29 -16.42 11.39
N ALA A 137 24.14 -15.53 10.83
CA ALA A 137 25.50 -15.34 11.34
C ALA A 137 25.56 -14.63 12.70
N ARG A 138 24.54 -13.85 13.07
CA ARG A 138 24.62 -12.89 14.20
C ARG A 138 23.40 -12.88 15.14
N GLY A 139 22.36 -13.64 14.84
CA GLY A 139 21.15 -13.76 15.66
C GLY A 139 20.29 -12.50 15.81
N SER A 140 20.65 -11.37 15.18
CA SER A 140 19.91 -10.10 15.31
C SER A 140 19.40 -9.57 13.96
N VAL A 141 18.07 -9.49 13.83
CA VAL A 141 17.38 -8.96 12.64
C VAL A 141 17.70 -7.47 12.39
N PRO A 142 17.72 -6.59 13.41
CA PRO A 142 17.92 -5.15 13.20
C PRO A 142 19.29 -4.79 12.60
N HIS A 143 20.35 -5.50 13.00
CA HIS A 143 21.70 -5.29 12.45
C HIS A 143 21.83 -5.78 11.00
N ALA A 144 21.06 -6.80 10.61
CA ALA A 144 21.00 -7.25 9.23
C ALA A 144 20.39 -6.16 8.34
N VAL A 145 19.30 -5.51 8.80
CA VAL A 145 18.64 -4.40 8.08
C VAL A 145 19.52 -3.15 8.04
N ALA A 146 20.15 -2.75 9.14
CA ALA A 146 21.00 -1.56 9.18
C ALA A 146 22.16 -1.61 8.17
N ARG A 147 22.72 -2.79 7.92
CA ARG A 147 23.76 -2.99 6.91
C ARG A 147 23.20 -2.96 5.49
N LEU A 148 21.97 -3.41 5.27
CA LEU A 148 21.30 -3.38 3.97
C LEU A 148 20.93 -1.95 3.53
N LEU A 149 20.70 -1.04 4.48
CA LEU A 149 20.44 0.39 4.23
C LEU A 149 21.70 1.19 3.85
N HIS A 150 22.89 0.57 3.84
CA HIS A 150 24.12 1.29 3.48
C HIS A 150 24.14 1.62 1.97
N PRO A 151 24.32 2.90 1.56
CA PRO A 151 24.20 3.32 0.16
C PRO A 151 25.13 2.57 -0.81
N ARG A 152 26.33 2.21 -0.36
CA ARG A 152 27.28 1.42 -1.16
C ARG A 152 26.73 0.06 -1.57
N ILE A 153 26.03 -0.63 -0.67
CA ILE A 153 25.46 -1.95 -0.95
C ILE A 153 24.29 -1.81 -1.94
N PHE A 154 23.50 -0.74 -1.82
CA PHE A 154 22.43 -0.45 -2.78
C PHE A 154 22.98 -0.28 -4.21
N PHE A 155 24.04 0.52 -4.39
CA PHE A 155 24.66 0.74 -5.71
C PHE A 155 25.43 -0.48 -6.25
N GLU A 156 26.09 -1.26 -5.40
CA GLU A 156 26.73 -2.51 -5.79
C GLU A 156 25.72 -3.55 -6.28
N VAL A 157 24.56 -3.67 -5.59
CA VAL A 157 23.50 -4.60 -5.99
C VAL A 157 22.82 -4.15 -7.27
N LEU A 158 22.57 -2.85 -7.44
CA LEU A 158 22.06 -2.30 -8.70
C LEU A 158 22.97 -2.57 -9.90
N ARG A 159 24.29 -2.66 -9.68
CA ARG A 159 25.28 -2.98 -10.72
C ARG A 159 25.46 -4.47 -10.95
N ALA A 160 25.24 -5.30 -9.93
CA ALA A 160 25.49 -6.73 -9.96
C ALA A 160 24.25 -7.58 -10.31
N GLU A 161 23.05 -7.14 -9.94
CA GLU A 161 21.79 -7.80 -10.31
C GLU A 161 21.24 -7.17 -11.59
N HIS A 162 21.26 -7.93 -12.68
CA HIS A 162 20.61 -7.51 -13.92
C HIS A 162 19.08 -7.49 -13.74
N LEU A 163 18.44 -6.41 -14.20
CA LEU A 163 16.99 -6.37 -14.38
C LEU A 163 16.54 -7.62 -15.17
N PRO A 164 15.43 -8.27 -14.77
CA PRO A 164 15.02 -9.52 -15.35
C PRO A 164 14.73 -9.28 -16.83
N THR A 165 15.36 -10.05 -17.72
CA THR A 165 15.21 -9.87 -19.15
C THR A 165 13.76 -10.11 -19.56
N LEU A 166 13.24 -9.37 -20.54
CA LEU A 166 11.86 -9.54 -21.07
C LEU A 166 11.51 -11.00 -21.44
N ALA A 167 12.51 -11.80 -21.85
CA ALA A 167 12.36 -13.23 -22.10
C ALA A 167 12.04 -14.05 -20.83
N GLN A 168 12.64 -13.70 -19.68
CA GLN A 168 12.36 -14.34 -18.39
C GLN A 168 10.97 -13.97 -17.87
N LEU A 169 10.53 -12.73 -18.08
CA LEU A 169 9.18 -12.29 -17.72
C LEU A 169 8.09 -13.02 -18.54
N ARG A 170 8.33 -13.25 -19.84
CA ARG A 170 7.41 -14.01 -20.71
C ARG A 170 7.36 -15.50 -20.38
N ALA A 171 8.37 -16.04 -19.70
CA ALA A 171 8.37 -17.44 -19.26
C ALA A 171 7.43 -17.69 -18.07
N PHE A 172 6.99 -16.65 -17.36
CA PHE A 172 6.11 -16.78 -16.19
C PHE A 172 4.67 -17.12 -16.58
N LYS A 173 4.18 -18.27 -16.11
CA LYS A 173 2.87 -18.80 -16.48
C LYS A 173 1.83 -18.56 -15.39
N TRP A 174 0.95 -17.58 -15.58
CA TRP A 174 -0.19 -17.33 -14.67
C TRP A 174 -1.12 -18.55 -14.52
N ARG A 175 -1.18 -19.44 -15.52
CA ARG A 175 -2.01 -20.66 -15.50
C ARG A 175 -1.62 -21.66 -14.39
N GLN A 176 -0.40 -21.58 -13.87
CA GLN A 176 0.07 -22.44 -12.77
C GLN A 176 -0.38 -21.91 -11.40
N LEU A 177 -0.82 -20.65 -11.34
CA LEU A 177 -1.22 -20.00 -10.11
C LEU A 177 -2.74 -20.10 -9.89
N PRO A 178 -3.20 -20.25 -8.64
CA PRO A 178 -4.62 -20.25 -8.32
C PRO A 178 -5.26 -18.91 -8.68
N ARG A 179 -6.18 -18.90 -9.66
CA ARG A 179 -6.86 -17.67 -10.13
C ARG A 179 -7.57 -16.91 -9.01
N ARG A 180 -8.15 -17.64 -8.05
CA ARG A 180 -8.82 -17.06 -6.88
C ARG A 180 -7.87 -16.18 -6.08
N MET A 181 -6.65 -16.64 -5.81
CA MET A 181 -5.63 -15.87 -5.09
C MET A 181 -5.31 -14.56 -5.82
N LEU A 182 -5.15 -14.60 -7.14
CA LEU A 182 -4.86 -13.42 -7.95
C LEU A 182 -6.01 -12.41 -7.91
N ILE A 183 -7.26 -12.86 -8.06
CA ILE A 183 -8.45 -11.99 -8.00
C ILE A 183 -8.60 -11.37 -6.61
N PHE A 184 -8.47 -12.17 -5.55
CA PHE A 184 -8.55 -11.64 -4.19
C PHE A 184 -7.43 -10.64 -3.90
N ASN A 185 -6.23 -10.85 -4.44
CA ASN A 185 -5.15 -9.89 -4.29
C ASN A 185 -5.48 -8.54 -4.94
N ILE A 186 -6.11 -8.52 -6.12
CA ILE A 186 -6.61 -7.28 -6.76
C ILE A 186 -7.60 -6.57 -5.82
N LEU A 187 -8.60 -7.30 -5.31
CA LEU A 187 -9.66 -6.71 -4.48
C LEU A 187 -9.11 -6.17 -3.15
N VAL A 188 -8.27 -6.94 -2.47
CA VAL A 188 -7.69 -6.54 -1.19
C VAL A 188 -6.77 -5.34 -1.37
N MET A 189 -5.95 -5.33 -2.43
CA MET A 189 -5.08 -4.18 -2.73
C MET A 189 -5.86 -2.95 -3.15
N ALA A 190 -7.01 -3.13 -3.81
CA ALA A 190 -7.90 -2.02 -4.09
C ALA A 190 -8.38 -1.36 -2.79
N VAL A 191 -8.91 -2.15 -1.86
CA VAL A 191 -9.37 -1.65 -0.54
C VAL A 191 -8.24 -0.98 0.24
N TYR A 192 -7.04 -1.57 0.28
CA TYR A 192 -5.91 -0.98 0.98
C TYR A 192 -5.46 0.36 0.41
N ALA A 193 -5.52 0.51 -0.91
CA ALA A 193 -5.06 1.72 -1.58
C ALA A 193 -5.94 2.95 -1.28
N ILE A 194 -7.23 2.75 -0.98
CA ILE A 194 -8.18 3.84 -0.77
C ILE A 194 -8.79 3.90 0.63
N GLY A 195 -8.60 2.90 1.48
CA GLY A 195 -9.32 2.83 2.77
C GLY A 195 -9.08 4.06 3.66
N VAL A 196 -7.84 4.52 3.75
CA VAL A 196 -7.49 5.72 4.55
C VAL A 196 -7.98 7.00 3.85
N GLN A 197 -7.72 7.11 2.56
CA GLN A 197 -8.04 8.28 1.74
C GLN A 197 -9.56 8.48 1.64
N GLY A 198 -10.32 7.39 1.51
CA GLY A 198 -11.78 7.41 1.45
C GLY A 198 -12.40 7.86 2.78
N ALA A 199 -11.81 7.47 3.91
CA ALA A 199 -12.22 7.96 5.22
C ALA A 199 -11.97 9.47 5.40
N PHE A 200 -10.85 9.98 4.91
CA PHE A 200 -10.59 11.43 4.89
C PHE A 200 -11.56 12.15 3.95
N LEU A 201 -11.85 11.62 2.76
CA LEU A 201 -12.83 12.20 1.85
C LEU A 201 -14.22 12.25 2.48
N ALA A 202 -14.69 11.14 3.06
CA ALA A 202 -15.95 11.06 3.79
C ALA A 202 -16.06 12.14 4.88
N SER A 203 -14.95 12.43 5.56
CA SER A 203 -14.89 13.46 6.61
C SER A 203 -15.10 14.90 6.10
N VAL A 204 -14.85 15.14 4.80
CA VAL A 204 -15.03 16.43 4.12
C VAL A 204 -16.36 16.48 3.36
N LEU A 205 -16.88 15.32 2.94
CA LEU A 205 -18.23 15.22 2.37
C LEU A 205 -19.30 15.60 3.41
N ASP A 206 -19.15 15.09 4.63
CA ASP A 206 -19.99 15.45 5.78
C ASP A 206 -19.14 15.83 7.00
N PRO A 207 -18.89 17.14 7.20
CA PRO A 207 -18.11 17.63 8.34
C PRO A 207 -18.71 17.29 9.72
N ALA A 208 -20.02 17.01 9.82
CA ALA A 208 -20.67 16.71 11.09
C ALA A 208 -20.23 15.35 11.65
N VAL A 209 -19.91 14.40 10.77
CA VAL A 209 -19.44 13.05 11.13
C VAL A 209 -17.94 12.86 10.95
N SER A 210 -17.18 13.95 10.75
CA SER A 210 -15.76 13.92 10.37
C SER A 210 -14.89 13.00 11.25
N ARG A 211 -15.02 13.11 12.58
CA ARG A 211 -14.23 12.28 13.52
C ARG A 211 -14.56 10.79 13.39
N THR A 212 -15.84 10.46 13.24
CA THR A 212 -16.32 9.09 13.06
C THR A 212 -15.88 8.53 11.71
N ALA A 213 -15.98 9.33 10.65
CA ALA A 213 -15.52 8.94 9.32
C ALA A 213 -14.02 8.61 9.30
N ILE A 214 -13.17 9.46 9.91
CA ILE A 214 -11.72 9.23 9.99
C ILE A 214 -11.40 7.97 10.80
N SER A 215 -12.10 7.70 11.91
CA SER A 215 -11.85 6.53 12.74
C SER A 215 -12.21 5.20 12.05
N LEU A 216 -13.18 5.21 11.13
CA LEU A 216 -13.54 4.05 10.31
C LEU A 216 -12.41 3.59 9.36
N SER A 217 -11.40 4.44 9.08
CA SER A 217 -10.22 4.01 8.33
C SER A 217 -9.52 2.79 8.95
N GLY A 218 -9.49 2.70 10.28
CA GLY A 218 -8.93 1.56 11.02
C GLY A 218 -9.75 0.28 10.80
N VAL A 219 -11.07 0.40 10.78
CA VAL A 219 -11.99 -0.73 10.51
C VAL A 219 -11.79 -1.25 9.09
N VAL A 220 -11.76 -0.35 8.09
CA VAL A 220 -11.52 -0.72 6.69
C VAL A 220 -10.17 -1.41 6.53
N ASN A 221 -9.12 -0.90 7.18
CA ASN A 221 -7.79 -1.52 7.16
C ASN A 221 -7.78 -2.91 7.83
N GLY A 222 -8.48 -3.06 8.96
CA GLY A 222 -8.64 -4.33 9.65
C GLY A 222 -9.32 -5.38 8.78
N ILE A 223 -10.43 -5.02 8.14
CA ILE A 223 -11.14 -5.89 7.18
C ILE A 223 -10.20 -6.30 6.03
N GLY A 224 -9.48 -5.35 5.43
CA GLY A 224 -8.51 -5.64 4.37
C GLY A 224 -7.42 -6.62 4.83
N THR A 225 -6.95 -6.47 6.06
CA THR A 225 -5.94 -7.37 6.66
C THR A 225 -6.47 -8.76 6.88
N ILE A 226 -7.68 -8.90 7.43
CA ILE A 226 -8.32 -10.22 7.59
C ILE A 226 -8.53 -10.87 6.22
N ALA A 227 -9.03 -10.13 5.23
CA ALA A 227 -9.22 -10.65 3.89
C ALA A 227 -7.90 -11.10 3.23
N PHE A 228 -6.82 -10.33 3.39
CA PHE A 228 -5.49 -10.73 2.91
C PHE A 228 -5.03 -12.04 3.55
N THR A 229 -5.11 -12.12 4.88
CA THR A 229 -4.68 -13.29 5.68
C THR A 229 -5.52 -14.54 5.39
N LEU A 230 -6.80 -14.38 5.02
CA LEU A 230 -7.68 -15.52 4.72
C LEU A 230 -7.55 -16.01 3.27
N PHE A 231 -7.39 -15.11 2.30
CA PHE A 231 -7.48 -15.48 0.88
C PHE A 231 -6.16 -15.50 0.12
N VAL A 232 -5.18 -14.66 0.51
CA VAL A 232 -3.91 -14.50 -0.22
C VAL A 232 -2.77 -15.24 0.49
N ASP A 233 -2.65 -15.09 1.81
CA ASP A 233 -1.53 -15.66 2.57
C ASP A 233 -1.49 -17.20 2.60
N PRO A 234 -2.60 -17.93 2.78
CA PRO A 234 -2.54 -19.39 2.86
C PRO A 234 -2.12 -20.00 1.53
N THR A 235 -2.68 -19.48 0.43
CA THR A 235 -2.38 -19.97 -0.92
C THR A 235 -0.93 -19.68 -1.32
N SER A 236 -0.43 -18.47 -1.03
CA SER A 236 0.95 -18.11 -1.33
C SER A 236 1.97 -18.86 -0.46
N SER A 237 1.64 -19.09 0.81
CA SER A 237 2.47 -19.86 1.74
C SER A 237 2.54 -21.34 1.32
N MET A 238 1.42 -21.93 0.89
CA MET A 238 1.38 -23.30 0.37
C MET A 238 2.27 -23.48 -0.87
N ILE A 239 2.25 -22.53 -1.82
CA ILE A 239 3.12 -22.58 -3.01
C ILE A 239 4.60 -22.52 -2.60
N THR A 240 4.91 -21.64 -1.64
CA THR A 240 6.27 -21.46 -1.09
C THR A 240 6.76 -22.74 -0.41
N ASP A 241 5.92 -23.38 0.41
CA ASP A 241 6.23 -24.61 1.13
C ASP A 241 6.40 -25.81 0.17
N GLN A 242 5.51 -25.94 -0.82
CA GLN A 242 5.62 -26.98 -1.85
C GLN A 242 6.89 -26.85 -2.68
N ALA A 243 7.36 -25.63 -2.94
CA ALA A 243 8.60 -25.41 -3.68
C ALA A 243 9.85 -25.84 -2.90
N ILE A 244 9.86 -25.68 -1.58
CA ILE A 244 10.99 -26.15 -0.73
C ILE A 244 11.06 -27.67 -0.67
N HIS A 245 9.91 -28.33 -0.62
CA HIS A 245 9.83 -29.79 -0.65
C HIS A 245 9.99 -30.37 -2.07
N GLY A 246 10.35 -29.57 -3.07
CA GLY A 246 10.57 -30.01 -4.46
C GLY A 246 9.30 -30.39 -5.22
N LYS A 247 8.11 -30.19 -4.64
CA LYS A 247 6.81 -30.46 -5.30
C LYS A 247 6.46 -29.41 -6.36
N ARG A 248 7.00 -28.20 -6.22
CA ARG A 248 6.90 -27.10 -7.19
C ARG A 248 8.28 -26.54 -7.51
N SER A 249 8.42 -25.89 -8.66
CA SER A 249 9.68 -25.27 -9.06
C SER A 249 9.87 -23.89 -8.40
N ILE A 250 11.13 -23.47 -8.25
CA ILE A 250 11.45 -22.11 -7.79
C ILE A 250 10.94 -21.05 -8.78
N ASP A 251 10.88 -21.38 -10.08
CA ASP A 251 10.33 -20.49 -11.11
C ASP A 251 8.82 -20.25 -10.97
N GLU A 252 8.10 -21.20 -10.38
CA GLU A 252 6.70 -21.02 -10.02
C GLU A 252 6.52 -20.02 -8.87
N VAL A 253 7.44 -20.01 -7.90
CA VAL A 253 7.50 -19.01 -6.83
C VAL A 253 7.87 -17.64 -7.39
N ARG A 254 8.81 -17.56 -8.33
CA ARG A 254 9.12 -16.31 -9.05
C ARG A 254 7.90 -15.79 -9.80
N SER A 255 7.20 -16.67 -10.51
CA SER A 255 5.95 -16.35 -11.21
C SER A 255 4.91 -15.83 -10.22
N MET A 256 4.74 -16.49 -9.07
CA MET A 256 3.82 -16.05 -8.02
C MET A 256 4.15 -14.63 -7.54
N VAL A 257 5.41 -14.35 -7.19
CA VAL A 257 5.83 -13.02 -6.71
C VAL A 257 5.55 -11.94 -7.77
N PHE A 258 5.86 -12.23 -9.04
CA PHE A 258 5.59 -11.32 -10.16
C PHE A 258 4.09 -11.07 -10.40
N TYR A 259 3.27 -12.12 -10.42
CA TYR A 259 1.83 -11.94 -10.65
C TYR A 259 1.12 -11.34 -9.43
N LEU A 260 1.59 -11.60 -8.21
CA LEU A 260 1.11 -10.88 -7.02
C LEU A 260 1.47 -9.40 -7.09
N SER A 261 2.66 -9.03 -7.58
CA SER A 261 2.99 -7.62 -7.74
C SER A 261 2.16 -6.94 -8.83
N LEU A 262 1.97 -7.61 -9.97
CA LEU A 262 1.13 -7.12 -11.06
C LEU A 262 -0.33 -6.95 -10.61
N THR A 263 -0.89 -7.94 -9.93
CA THR A 263 -2.27 -7.88 -9.43
C THR A 263 -2.45 -6.84 -8.33
N ALA A 264 -1.42 -6.59 -7.51
CA ALA A 264 -1.46 -5.49 -6.55
C ALA A 264 -1.54 -4.13 -7.25
N ILE A 265 -0.71 -3.92 -8.28
CA ILE A 265 -0.77 -2.70 -9.12
C ILE A 265 -2.15 -2.55 -9.76
N LEU A 266 -2.69 -3.62 -10.37
CA LEU A 266 -4.05 -3.63 -10.93
C LEU A 266 -5.11 -3.30 -9.88
N GLY A 267 -4.95 -3.78 -8.65
CA GLY A 267 -5.81 -3.43 -7.52
C GLY A 267 -5.78 -1.93 -7.22
N THR A 268 -4.61 -1.29 -7.21
CA THR A 268 -4.51 0.16 -7.00
C THR A 268 -5.04 1.00 -8.17
N ILE A 269 -5.03 0.45 -9.38
CA ILE A 269 -5.67 1.11 -10.53
C ILE A 269 -7.19 0.98 -10.39
N LEU A 270 -7.69 -0.21 -10.04
CA LEU A 270 -9.10 -0.45 -9.76
C LEU A 270 -9.61 0.44 -8.61
N SER A 271 -8.79 0.69 -7.60
CA SER A 271 -9.17 1.52 -6.45
C SER A 271 -9.52 2.94 -6.84
N GLN A 272 -8.92 3.49 -7.89
CA GLN A 272 -9.28 4.81 -8.44
C GLN A 272 -10.74 4.86 -8.90
N LEU A 273 -11.25 3.77 -9.48
CA LEU A 273 -12.66 3.66 -9.87
C LEU A 273 -13.58 3.50 -8.65
N LEU A 274 -13.11 2.76 -7.65
CA LEU A 274 -13.87 2.49 -6.42
C LEU A 274 -13.78 3.61 -5.38
N PHE A 275 -12.99 4.66 -5.63
CA PHE A 275 -12.63 5.65 -4.61
C PHE A 275 -13.84 6.41 -4.04
N VAL A 276 -14.63 7.03 -4.91
CA VAL A 276 -15.83 7.79 -4.51
C VAL A 276 -16.90 6.89 -3.88
N PRO A 277 -17.31 5.76 -4.48
CA PRO A 277 -18.33 4.93 -3.86
C PRO A 277 -17.89 4.37 -2.49
N ALA A 278 -16.59 4.09 -2.32
CA ALA A 278 -16.06 3.70 -1.01
C ALA A 278 -16.14 4.84 0.02
N ALA A 279 -15.82 6.08 -0.37
CA ALA A 279 -15.94 7.23 0.52
C ALA A 279 -17.39 7.50 0.94
N LEU A 280 -18.34 7.44 -0.01
CA LEU A 280 -19.77 7.58 0.29
C LEU A 280 -20.26 6.46 1.23
N LEU A 281 -19.80 5.22 1.04
CA LEU A 281 -20.14 4.12 1.94
C LEU A 281 -19.63 4.39 3.37
N ILE A 282 -18.40 4.91 3.52
CA ILE A 282 -17.84 5.26 4.83
C ILE A 282 -18.63 6.40 5.47
N GLU A 283 -19.02 7.41 4.70
CA GLU A 283 -19.87 8.52 5.15
C GLU A 283 -21.22 8.03 5.68
N GLU A 284 -21.91 7.15 4.94
CA GLU A 284 -23.19 6.58 5.36
C GLU A 284 -23.07 5.76 6.64
N VAL A 285 -22.04 4.92 6.74
CA VAL A 285 -21.77 4.14 7.96
C VAL A 285 -21.47 5.08 9.14
N ALA A 286 -20.73 6.17 8.92
CA ALA A 286 -20.45 7.18 9.94
C ALA A 286 -21.73 7.90 10.40
N ARG A 287 -22.62 8.28 9.46
CA ARG A 287 -23.93 8.86 9.78
C ARG A 287 -24.77 7.93 10.62
N LEU A 288 -24.86 6.65 10.22
CA LEU A 288 -25.61 5.64 10.95
C LEU A 288 -25.07 5.46 12.37
N ALA A 289 -23.75 5.37 12.53
CA ALA A 289 -23.13 5.22 13.84
C ALA A 289 -23.38 6.39 14.80
N VAL A 290 -23.53 7.62 14.29
CA VAL A 290 -23.81 8.81 15.12
C VAL A 290 -25.28 8.89 15.54
N HIS A 291 -26.22 8.40 14.72
CA HIS A 291 -27.66 8.48 14.99
C HIS A 291 -28.22 7.28 15.76
N VAL A 292 -27.47 6.17 15.84
CA VAL A 292 -27.87 5.02 16.65
C VAL A 292 -27.56 5.31 18.13
N HIS A 293 -28.61 5.56 18.91
CA HIS A 293 -28.53 5.57 20.37
C HIS A 293 -28.58 4.13 20.89
N PHE A 294 -27.49 3.67 21.51
CA PHE A 294 -27.42 2.40 22.23
C PHE A 294 -27.88 2.57 23.69
#